data_AF-A0A2T3ITW9-F1
#
_entry.id   AF-A0A2T3ITW9-F1
#
_cell.length_a   1.000
_cell.length_b   1.000
_cell.length_c   1.000
_cell.angle_alpha   90.00
_cell.angle_beta   90.00
_cell.angle_gamma   90.00
#
_symmetry.space_group_name_H-M   'P 1'
#
loop_
_entity.id
_entity.type
_entity.pdbx_description
1 polymer ?
#
loop_
_entity_poly.entity_id
_entity_poly.type
_entity_poly.pdbx_seq_one_letter_code
_entity_poly.pdbx_strand_id
1 'polypeptide(L)'
;MNLIKSIKKQQGLLSIDVLLGYTAILTMLVGGSYFVQQEINKARGKLAQDRISYVIDQISRYYMNKTIVDGLSPTDMDAFPSSWNDLINGGYIDACDNTTGLCADYRYLPWGDGANGQLITLTRRADSYGYPEVELSFSLTSESHIERQRVIRSHISSIPSYQEDGSTGQVTYRVQRPGSALTLENFVKTDGSTPMTDHWDFGTDYYIDNVADMSLAGVTDRTVVTGLLKAGSVAVSSSAGAQVQKPSCPTGYTPEITTHFIGLGGNSVYTEVGNIDTWPSDSGSNWNVHVRFAGLLNGETERKWHYKGNVGYLTWCEFA
;
A
#
# COMPACT_ATOMS: atom_id res chain seq x y z
N MET A 1 -64.02 13.63 -64.67
CA MET A 1 -63.24 14.84 -64.36
C MET A 1 -62.39 14.54 -63.14
N ASN A 2 -61.06 14.46 -63.32
CA ASN A 2 -59.96 14.86 -62.41
C ASN A 2 -60.19 14.77 -60.89
N LEU A 3 -59.34 14.22 -60.02
CA LEU A 3 -57.91 13.90 -60.02
C LEU A 3 -57.67 13.07 -58.72
N ILE A 4 -57.31 11.78 -58.80
CA ILE A 4 -56.67 11.11 -57.66
C ILE A 4 -55.20 10.96 -58.04
N LYS A 5 -54.42 12.01 -57.74
CA LYS A 5 -52.98 12.07 -57.96
C LYS A 5 -52.28 11.49 -56.74
N SER A 6 -51.58 10.37 -56.95
CA SER A 6 -50.32 9.99 -56.28
C SER A 6 -50.29 9.85 -54.74
N ILE A 7 -50.77 8.71 -54.21
CA ILE A 7 -50.35 8.19 -52.88
C ILE A 7 -49.65 6.81 -52.98
N LYS A 8 -49.71 6.13 -54.13
CA LYS A 8 -49.22 4.73 -54.24
C LYS A 8 -47.71 4.55 -54.49
N LYS A 9 -46.90 5.62 -54.59
CA LYS A 9 -45.46 5.49 -54.92
C LYS A 9 -44.50 5.59 -53.71
N GLN A 10 -45.01 5.88 -52.50
CA GLN A 10 -44.18 6.03 -51.29
C GLN A 10 -44.24 4.83 -50.33
N GLN A 11 -45.21 3.91 -50.47
CA GLN A 11 -45.35 2.78 -49.55
C GLN A 11 -44.26 1.71 -49.71
N GLY A 12 -43.58 1.64 -50.87
CA GLY A 12 -42.45 0.73 -51.08
C GLY A 12 -41.09 1.28 -50.62
N LEU A 13 -40.96 2.59 -50.44
CA LEU A 13 -39.73 3.22 -49.91
C LEU A 13 -39.70 3.15 -48.39
N LEU A 14 -40.84 3.40 -47.73
CA LEU A 14 -40.98 3.30 -46.28
C LEU A 14 -40.67 1.90 -45.73
N SER A 15 -41.04 0.84 -46.46
CA SER A 15 -40.72 -0.53 -46.04
C SER A 15 -39.23 -0.87 -46.17
N ILE A 16 -38.55 -0.34 -47.19
CA ILE A 16 -37.10 -0.53 -47.39
C ILE A 16 -36.31 0.24 -46.32
N ASP A 17 -36.70 1.47 -46.00
CA ASP A 17 -36.02 2.28 -44.98
C ASP A 17 -36.15 1.67 -43.58
N VAL A 18 -37.31 1.09 -43.24
CA VAL A 18 -37.50 0.37 -41.97
C VAL A 18 -36.66 -0.92 -41.92
N LEU A 19 -36.56 -1.66 -43.02
CA LEU A 19 -35.70 -2.86 -43.12
C LEU A 19 -34.23 -2.50 -42.96
N LEU A 20 -33.76 -1.42 -43.60
CA LEU A 20 -32.39 -0.93 -43.48
C LEU A 20 -32.08 -0.42 -42.06
N GLY A 21 -33.04 0.26 -41.42
CA GLY A 21 -32.91 0.65 -40.02
C GLY A 21 -32.79 -0.55 -39.08
N TYR A 22 -33.61 -1.58 -39.31
CA TYR A 22 -33.59 -2.80 -38.49
C TYR A 22 -32.29 -3.61 -38.68
N THR A 23 -31.78 -3.73 -39.92
CA THR A 23 -30.51 -4.41 -40.17
C THR A 23 -29.33 -3.64 -39.57
N ALA A 24 -29.33 -2.31 -39.62
CA ALA A 24 -28.31 -1.48 -38.98
C ALA A 24 -28.29 -1.64 -37.45
N ILE A 25 -29.48 -1.72 -36.81
CA ILE A 25 -29.57 -1.97 -35.37
C ILE A 25 -29.08 -3.38 -35.03
N LEU A 26 -29.46 -4.40 -35.81
CA LEU A 26 -29.00 -5.77 -35.59
C LEU A 26 -27.48 -5.90 -35.75
N THR A 27 -26.87 -5.28 -36.75
CA THR A 27 -25.41 -5.31 -36.93
C THR A 27 -24.70 -4.58 -35.80
N MET A 28 -25.24 -3.47 -35.30
CA MET A 28 -24.70 -2.80 -34.11
C MET A 28 -24.81 -3.65 -32.84
N LEU A 29 -25.92 -4.36 -32.63
CA LEU A 29 -26.09 -5.24 -31.46
C LEU A 29 -25.14 -6.45 -31.51
N VAL A 30 -25.03 -7.10 -32.68
CA VAL A 30 -24.11 -8.22 -32.88
C VAL A 30 -22.66 -7.75 -32.77
N GLY A 31 -22.30 -6.63 -33.40
CA GLY A 31 -20.96 -6.05 -33.29
C GLY A 31 -20.60 -5.62 -31.86
N GLY A 32 -21.54 -5.00 -31.15
CA GLY A 32 -21.37 -4.61 -29.75
C GLY A 32 -21.19 -5.80 -28.83
N SER A 33 -22.00 -6.85 -28.99
CA SER A 33 -21.84 -8.09 -28.21
C SER A 33 -20.50 -8.78 -28.46
N TYR A 34 -20.01 -8.78 -29.72
CA TYR A 34 -18.70 -9.31 -30.06
C TYR A 34 -17.57 -8.50 -29.40
N PHE A 35 -17.66 -7.17 -29.45
CA PHE A 35 -16.68 -6.29 -28.80
C PHE A 35 -16.62 -6.51 -27.27
N VAL A 36 -17.79 -6.58 -26.62
CA VAL A 36 -17.87 -6.86 -25.17
C VAL A 36 -17.26 -8.22 -24.84
N GLN A 37 -17.55 -9.26 -25.63
CA GLN A 37 -16.93 -10.57 -25.42
C GLN A 37 -15.42 -10.54 -25.60
N GLN A 38 -14.90 -9.78 -26.57
CA GLN A 38 -13.47 -9.63 -26.79
C GLN A 38 -12.78 -9.00 -25.57
N GLU A 39 -13.35 -7.93 -25.01
CA GLU A 39 -12.81 -7.26 -23.82
C GLU A 39 -12.89 -8.15 -22.57
N ILE A 40 -13.98 -8.91 -22.38
CA ILE A 40 -14.07 -9.91 -21.31
C ILE A 40 -12.97 -10.98 -21.46
N ASN A 41 -12.73 -11.47 -22.68
CA ASN A 41 -11.71 -12.47 -22.92
C ASN A 41 -10.30 -11.95 -22.65
N LYS A 42 -10.00 -10.69 -23.03
CA LYS A 42 -8.73 -10.02 -22.70
C LYS A 42 -8.56 -9.85 -21.20
N ALA A 43 -9.61 -9.39 -20.50
CA ALA A 43 -9.59 -9.23 -19.05
C ALA A 43 -9.32 -10.56 -18.33
N ARG A 44 -9.88 -11.67 -18.81
CA ARG A 44 -9.60 -13.03 -18.30
C ARG A 44 -8.15 -13.44 -18.53
N GLY A 45 -7.62 -13.22 -19.73
CA GLY A 45 -6.22 -13.49 -20.06
C GLY A 45 -5.25 -12.71 -19.17
N LYS A 46 -5.52 -11.41 -18.98
CA LYS A 46 -4.76 -10.55 -18.07
C LYS A 46 -4.85 -11.02 -16.61
N LEU A 47 -6.05 -11.33 -16.12
CA LEU A 47 -6.23 -11.83 -14.75
C LEU A 47 -5.41 -13.10 -14.50
N ALA A 48 -5.38 -14.02 -15.47
CA ALA A 48 -4.60 -15.23 -15.35
C ALA A 48 -3.10 -14.96 -15.37
N GLN A 49 -2.65 -14.06 -16.24
CA GLN A 49 -1.26 -13.59 -16.26
C GLN A 49 -0.86 -13.00 -14.91
N ASP A 50 -1.69 -12.13 -14.34
CA ASP A 50 -1.44 -11.48 -13.06
C ASP A 50 -1.39 -12.50 -11.92
N ARG A 51 -2.31 -13.48 -11.90
CA ARG A 51 -2.32 -14.57 -10.91
C ARG A 51 -1.07 -15.45 -10.99
N ILE A 52 -0.69 -15.89 -12.18
CA ILE A 52 0.52 -16.73 -12.37
C ILE A 52 1.77 -15.95 -11.98
N SER A 53 1.90 -14.70 -12.43
CA SER A 53 3.05 -13.85 -12.10
C SER A 53 3.16 -13.61 -10.59
N TYR A 54 2.03 -13.36 -9.92
CA TYR A 54 1.99 -13.21 -8.47
C TYR A 54 2.46 -14.48 -7.75
N VAL A 55 1.96 -15.66 -8.16
CA VAL A 55 2.38 -16.93 -7.55
C VAL A 55 3.88 -17.18 -7.75
N ILE A 56 4.43 -16.89 -8.94
CA ILE A 56 5.87 -16.98 -9.21
C ILE A 56 6.68 -16.04 -8.30
N ASP A 57 6.21 -14.81 -8.10
CA ASP A 57 6.84 -13.85 -7.17
C ASP A 57 6.83 -14.37 -5.73
N GLN A 58 5.70 -14.92 -5.27
CA GLN A 58 5.59 -15.48 -3.92
C GLN A 58 6.47 -16.72 -3.70
N ILE A 59 6.60 -17.59 -4.71
CA ILE A 59 7.54 -18.72 -4.66
C ILE A 59 8.99 -18.21 -4.57
N SER A 60 9.30 -17.16 -5.32
CA SER A 60 10.63 -16.54 -5.30
C SER A 60 10.93 -15.90 -3.94
N ARG A 61 9.96 -15.23 -3.32
CA ARG A 61 10.07 -14.68 -1.95
C ARG A 61 10.22 -15.78 -0.90
N TYR A 62 9.48 -16.87 -1.02
CA TYR A 62 9.65 -18.04 -0.16
C TYR A 62 11.09 -18.55 -0.22
N TYR A 63 11.60 -18.76 -1.43
CA TYR A 63 12.98 -19.20 -1.64
C TYR A 63 14.01 -18.25 -1.03
N MET A 64 13.85 -16.94 -1.23
CA MET A 64 14.75 -15.94 -0.67
C MET A 64 14.71 -15.94 0.87
N ASN A 65 13.53 -16.05 1.48
CA ASN A 65 13.42 -16.10 2.94
C ASN A 65 14.08 -17.37 3.50
N LYS A 66 13.80 -18.55 2.91
CA LYS A 66 14.42 -19.81 3.32
C LYS A 66 15.94 -19.83 3.21
N THR A 67 16.49 -19.21 2.18
CA THR A 67 17.94 -19.18 1.98
C THR A 67 18.64 -18.09 2.81
N ILE A 68 18.01 -16.93 3.02
CA ILE A 68 18.61 -15.78 3.70
C ILE A 68 18.38 -15.83 5.22
N VAL A 69 17.13 -16.03 5.64
CA VAL A 69 16.71 -15.95 7.04
C VAL A 69 16.97 -17.28 7.71
N ASP A 70 16.40 -18.37 7.17
CA ASP A 70 16.56 -19.71 7.74
C ASP A 70 17.96 -20.31 7.47
N GLY A 71 18.74 -19.69 6.57
CA GLY A 71 20.11 -20.10 6.27
C GLY A 71 20.23 -21.43 5.51
N LEU A 72 19.16 -21.88 4.84
CA LEU A 72 19.22 -23.08 4.01
C LEU A 72 20.16 -22.87 2.82
N SER A 73 20.83 -23.94 2.41
CA SER A 73 21.66 -23.89 1.21
C SER A 73 20.79 -23.55 -0.01
N PRO A 74 21.24 -22.67 -0.93
CA PRO A 74 20.59 -22.44 -2.22
C PRO A 74 20.38 -23.70 -3.07
N THR A 75 21.07 -24.79 -2.75
CA THR A 75 20.94 -26.09 -3.42
C THR A 75 20.00 -27.05 -2.70
N ASP A 76 19.46 -26.66 -1.55
CA ASP A 76 18.57 -27.51 -0.75
C ASP A 76 17.19 -27.59 -1.39
N MET A 77 16.62 -28.80 -1.46
CA MET A 77 15.26 -29.01 -1.94
C MET A 77 14.25 -28.26 -1.09
N ASP A 78 14.53 -28.11 0.21
CA ASP A 78 13.64 -27.40 1.14
C ASP A 78 13.72 -25.88 1.02
N ALA A 79 14.60 -25.34 0.16
CA ALA A 79 14.58 -23.93 -0.20
C ALA A 79 13.33 -23.54 -1.02
N PHE A 80 12.65 -24.50 -1.66
CA PHE A 80 11.42 -24.25 -2.40
C PHE A 80 10.19 -24.87 -1.71
N PRO A 81 9.00 -24.27 -1.86
CA PRO A 81 7.78 -24.80 -1.28
C PRO A 81 7.46 -26.17 -1.88
N SER A 82 7.09 -27.12 -1.04
CA SER A 82 6.66 -28.46 -1.44
C SER A 82 5.17 -28.49 -1.82
N SER A 83 4.39 -27.54 -1.30
CA SER A 83 2.95 -27.47 -1.50
C SER A 83 2.43 -26.05 -1.35
N TRP A 84 1.16 -25.84 -1.74
CA TRP A 84 0.44 -24.59 -1.48
C TRP A 84 0.35 -24.23 0.00
N ASN A 85 0.34 -25.22 0.90
CA ASN A 85 0.26 -24.98 2.33
C ASN A 85 1.51 -24.29 2.87
N ASP A 86 2.68 -24.51 2.26
CA ASP A 86 3.92 -23.85 2.67
C ASP A 86 3.87 -22.35 2.36
N LEU A 87 3.24 -21.98 1.25
CA LEU A 87 3.02 -20.59 0.87
C LEU A 87 1.95 -19.91 1.73
N ILE A 88 0.88 -20.63 2.07
CA ILE A 88 -0.23 -20.10 2.87
C ILE A 88 0.17 -19.95 4.34
N ASN A 89 0.71 -21.01 4.95
CA ASN A 89 1.14 -20.99 6.35
C ASN A 89 2.36 -20.09 6.56
N GLY A 90 3.20 -19.93 5.51
CA GLY A 90 4.32 -18.99 5.51
C GLY A 90 3.91 -17.52 5.35
N GLY A 91 2.62 -17.23 5.12
CA GLY A 91 2.12 -15.86 4.95
C GLY A 91 2.52 -15.19 3.63
N TYR A 92 2.92 -15.98 2.62
CA TYR A 92 3.24 -15.45 1.28
C TYR A 92 1.98 -15.31 0.41
N ILE A 93 0.99 -16.16 0.63
CA ILE A 93 -0.30 -16.11 -0.06
C ILE A 93 -1.40 -16.17 0.99
N ASP A 94 -2.35 -15.24 0.92
CA ASP A 94 -3.46 -15.21 1.86
C ASP A 94 -4.36 -16.44 1.72
N ALA A 95 -4.74 -17.01 2.86
CA ALA A 95 -5.72 -18.08 2.92
C ALA A 95 -7.09 -17.55 2.48
N CYS A 96 -7.52 -17.97 1.30
CA CYS A 96 -8.77 -17.50 0.72
C CYS A 96 -9.92 -18.47 1.02
N ASP A 97 -10.89 -18.04 1.83
CA ASP A 97 -12.18 -18.72 1.95
C ASP A 97 -13.20 -18.10 0.99
N ASN A 98 -13.54 -18.84 -0.06
CA ASN A 98 -14.43 -18.38 -1.13
C ASN A 98 -15.92 -18.45 -0.75
N THR A 99 -16.27 -18.72 0.52
CA THR A 99 -17.66 -18.79 0.99
C THR A 99 -18.43 -17.48 0.88
N THR A 100 -17.74 -16.34 0.85
CA THR A 100 -18.36 -14.99 0.79
C THR A 100 -18.10 -14.25 -0.52
N GLY A 101 -17.29 -14.80 -1.44
CA GLY A 101 -16.94 -14.17 -2.72
C GLY A 101 -16.08 -12.90 -2.60
N LEU A 102 -15.57 -12.57 -1.42
CA LEU A 102 -14.76 -11.37 -1.15
C LEU A 102 -13.26 -11.57 -1.41
N CYS A 103 -12.83 -12.79 -1.70
CA CYS A 103 -11.43 -13.13 -1.88
C CYS A 103 -11.22 -13.95 -3.17
N ALA A 104 -10.11 -13.69 -3.86
CA ALA A 104 -9.70 -14.42 -5.05
C ALA A 104 -8.66 -15.48 -4.71
N ASP A 105 -9.00 -16.76 -4.87
CA ASP A 105 -8.08 -17.86 -4.61
C ASP A 105 -7.04 -17.98 -5.72
N TYR A 106 -5.78 -17.66 -5.40
CA TYR A 106 -4.64 -17.69 -6.32
C TYR A 106 -4.23 -19.10 -6.75
N ARG A 107 -4.76 -20.15 -6.10
CA ARG A 107 -4.55 -21.54 -6.53
C ARG A 107 -5.29 -21.86 -7.82
N TYR A 108 -6.31 -21.07 -8.16
CA TYR A 108 -7.18 -21.34 -9.30
C TYR A 108 -7.10 -20.25 -10.37
N LEU A 109 -7.20 -20.66 -11.62
CA LEU A 109 -7.30 -19.80 -12.79
C LEU A 109 -8.77 -19.58 -13.17
N PRO A 110 -9.11 -18.47 -13.85
CA PRO A 110 -10.50 -18.05 -14.07
C PRO A 110 -11.28 -18.88 -15.12
N TRP A 111 -10.75 -20.02 -15.57
CA TRP A 111 -11.39 -20.97 -16.49
C TRP A 111 -11.33 -22.38 -15.91
N GLY A 112 -11.93 -23.38 -16.56
CA GLY A 112 -11.87 -24.79 -16.19
C GLY A 112 -13.12 -25.30 -15.46
N ASP A 113 -13.19 -26.63 -15.30
CA ASP A 113 -14.42 -27.34 -14.91
C ASP A 113 -14.62 -27.46 -13.38
N GLY A 114 -13.68 -26.98 -12.58
CA GLY A 114 -13.76 -27.01 -11.12
C GLY A 114 -14.68 -25.91 -10.56
N ALA A 115 -15.26 -26.12 -9.38
CA ALA A 115 -16.12 -25.14 -8.71
C ALA A 115 -15.44 -23.76 -8.49
N ASN A 116 -14.10 -23.74 -8.41
CA ASN A 116 -13.29 -22.53 -8.28
C ASN A 116 -12.48 -22.20 -9.55
N GLY A 117 -12.64 -22.98 -10.63
CA GLY A 117 -11.83 -22.91 -11.85
C GLY A 117 -10.73 -23.97 -11.93
N GLN A 118 -9.70 -23.69 -12.73
CA GLN A 118 -8.61 -24.59 -13.10
C GLN A 118 -7.52 -24.48 -12.05
N LEU A 119 -7.26 -25.59 -11.36
CA LEU A 119 -6.21 -25.65 -10.36
C LEU A 119 -4.83 -25.52 -11.01
N ILE A 120 -3.98 -24.70 -10.41
CA ILE A 120 -2.54 -24.65 -10.66
C ILE A 120 -1.89 -25.70 -9.76
N THR A 121 -1.29 -26.71 -10.37
CA THR A 121 -0.53 -27.74 -9.65
C THR A 121 0.86 -27.20 -9.38
N LEU A 122 1.27 -27.20 -8.11
CA LEU A 122 2.61 -26.82 -7.68
C LEU A 122 3.37 -28.11 -7.36
N THR A 123 4.47 -28.36 -8.07
CA THR A 123 5.31 -29.54 -7.85
C THR A 123 6.76 -29.12 -7.66
N ARG A 124 7.31 -29.45 -6.51
CA ARG A 124 8.74 -29.30 -6.24
C ARG A 124 9.51 -30.44 -6.89
N ARG A 125 10.60 -30.13 -7.58
CA ARG A 125 11.39 -31.11 -8.32
C ARG A 125 12.86 -30.70 -8.38
N ALA A 126 13.70 -31.64 -8.83
CA ALA A 126 15.05 -31.34 -9.26
C ALA A 126 15.07 -31.04 -10.77
N ASP A 127 15.91 -30.09 -11.18
CA ASP A 127 16.26 -29.83 -12.56
C ASP A 127 17.19 -30.93 -13.12
N SER A 128 17.59 -30.82 -14.39
CA SER A 128 18.49 -31.79 -15.05
C SER A 128 19.87 -31.91 -14.41
N TYR A 129 20.27 -30.95 -13.59
CA TYR A 129 21.56 -30.90 -12.90
C TYR A 129 21.45 -31.22 -11.40
N GLY A 130 20.26 -31.60 -10.93
CA GLY A 130 20.01 -31.93 -9.52
C GLY A 130 19.72 -30.74 -8.62
N TYR A 131 19.53 -29.54 -9.17
CA TYR A 131 19.19 -28.35 -8.39
C TYR A 131 17.68 -28.21 -8.19
N PRO A 132 17.25 -27.64 -7.06
CA PRO A 132 15.83 -27.54 -6.76
C PRO A 132 15.15 -26.48 -7.64
N GLU A 133 13.96 -26.81 -8.13
CA GLU A 133 13.07 -25.91 -8.87
C GLU A 133 11.60 -26.23 -8.53
N VAL A 134 10.71 -25.28 -8.83
CA VAL A 134 9.26 -25.51 -8.74
C VAL A 134 8.66 -25.46 -10.13
N GLU A 135 7.86 -26.48 -10.44
CA GLU A 135 7.04 -26.53 -11.63
C GLU A 135 5.60 -26.16 -11.28
N LEU A 136 5.08 -25.13 -11.94
CA LEU A 136 3.67 -24.80 -11.95
C LEU A 136 3.04 -25.36 -13.21
N SER A 137 1.97 -26.15 -13.08
CA SER A 137 1.34 -26.79 -14.23
C SER A 137 -0.19 -26.70 -14.19
N PHE A 138 -0.79 -26.39 -15.34
CA PHE A 138 -2.23 -26.37 -15.53
C PHE A 138 -2.60 -26.66 -17.00
N SER A 139 -3.83 -27.14 -17.23
CA SER A 139 -4.31 -27.40 -18.59
C SER A 139 -4.97 -26.16 -19.20
N LEU A 140 -4.63 -25.84 -20.45
CA LEU A 140 -5.33 -24.84 -21.25
C LEU A 140 -6.53 -25.45 -22.00
N THR A 141 -6.57 -26.77 -22.19
CA THR A 141 -7.67 -27.46 -22.89
C THR A 141 -8.96 -27.49 -22.08
N SER A 142 -8.90 -27.17 -20.77
CA SER A 142 -10.09 -27.03 -19.91
C SER A 142 -10.89 -25.75 -20.19
N GLU A 143 -10.38 -24.79 -20.96
CA GLU A 143 -11.20 -23.72 -21.52
C GLU A 143 -11.87 -24.22 -22.80
N SER A 144 -13.19 -24.34 -22.82
CA SER A 144 -13.92 -24.97 -23.94
C SER A 144 -13.89 -24.16 -25.24
N HIS A 145 -13.66 -22.85 -25.19
CA HIS A 145 -13.69 -21.99 -26.36
C HIS A 145 -12.30 -21.70 -26.94
N ILE A 146 -12.05 -22.17 -28.18
CA ILE A 146 -10.76 -22.02 -28.87
C ILE A 146 -10.29 -20.56 -29.01
N GLU A 147 -11.18 -19.61 -29.25
CA GLU A 147 -10.81 -18.18 -29.34
C GLU A 147 -10.38 -17.62 -27.98
N ARG A 148 -10.99 -18.10 -26.88
CA ARG A 148 -10.57 -17.73 -25.53
C ARG A 148 -9.22 -18.32 -25.19
N GLN A 149 -9.01 -19.61 -25.52
CA GLN A 149 -7.71 -20.27 -25.37
C GLN A 149 -6.59 -19.46 -26.06
N ARG A 150 -6.82 -18.98 -27.29
CA ARG A 150 -5.83 -18.17 -28.02
C ARG A 150 -5.50 -16.86 -27.31
N VAL A 151 -6.50 -16.14 -26.82
CA VAL A 151 -6.29 -14.88 -26.09
C VAL A 151 -5.56 -15.14 -24.78
N ILE A 152 -6.00 -16.13 -24.00
CA ILE A 152 -5.33 -16.52 -22.75
C ILE A 152 -3.88 -16.91 -23.04
N ARG A 153 -3.64 -17.77 -24.04
CA ARG A 153 -2.31 -18.19 -24.49
C ARG A 153 -1.42 -17.00 -24.78
N SER A 154 -1.91 -15.99 -25.51
CA SER A 154 -1.12 -14.79 -25.84
C SER A 154 -0.71 -13.95 -24.62
N HIS A 155 -1.48 -13.99 -23.54
CA HIS A 155 -1.14 -13.30 -22.29
C HIS A 155 -0.15 -14.12 -21.46
N ILE A 156 -0.45 -15.40 -21.24
CA ILE A 156 0.35 -16.25 -20.36
C ILE A 156 1.70 -16.61 -20.99
N SER A 157 1.81 -16.68 -22.32
CA SER A 157 3.08 -16.94 -23.02
C SER A 157 4.09 -15.81 -22.92
N SER A 158 3.66 -14.62 -22.48
CA SER A 158 4.57 -13.50 -22.20
C SER A 158 5.34 -13.66 -20.88
N ILE A 159 4.90 -14.57 -20.01
CA ILE A 159 5.57 -14.87 -18.75
C ILE A 159 6.83 -15.72 -19.06
N PRO A 160 7.99 -15.41 -18.47
CA PRO A 160 9.21 -16.20 -18.65
C PRO A 160 9.02 -17.67 -18.28
N SER A 161 9.82 -18.54 -18.89
CA SER A 161 9.76 -20.00 -18.69
C SER A 161 8.46 -20.68 -19.12
N TYR A 162 7.64 -20.03 -19.96
CA TYR A 162 6.45 -20.65 -20.57
C TYR A 162 6.84 -21.85 -21.44
N GLN A 163 6.26 -23.01 -21.14
CA GLN A 163 6.31 -24.19 -22.00
C GLN A 163 4.90 -24.77 -22.13
N GLU A 164 4.52 -25.14 -23.35
CA GLU A 164 3.24 -25.78 -23.65
C GLU A 164 3.48 -27.04 -24.47
N ASP A 165 2.91 -28.15 -24.02
CA ASP A 165 2.84 -29.37 -24.81
C ASP A 165 1.69 -29.26 -25.80
N GLY A 166 2.00 -29.18 -27.09
CA GLY A 166 1.01 -29.04 -28.16
C GLY A 166 0.05 -30.22 -28.31
N SER A 167 0.34 -31.39 -27.72
CA SER A 167 -0.51 -32.58 -27.78
C SER A 167 -1.53 -32.65 -26.64
N THR A 168 -1.13 -32.26 -25.43
CA THR A 168 -1.97 -32.29 -24.23
C THR A 168 -2.57 -30.93 -23.88
N GLY A 169 -1.99 -29.84 -24.42
CA GLY A 169 -2.26 -28.45 -24.04
C GLY A 169 -1.92 -28.15 -22.58
N GLN A 170 -1.02 -28.93 -22.01
CA GLN A 170 -0.48 -28.73 -20.67
C GLN A 170 0.52 -27.59 -20.69
N VAL A 171 0.25 -26.55 -19.91
CA VAL A 171 1.17 -25.43 -19.71
C VAL A 171 2.01 -25.71 -18.46
N THR A 172 3.29 -25.40 -18.55
CA THR A 172 4.24 -25.50 -17.44
C THR A 172 5.09 -24.23 -17.33
N TYR A 173 5.32 -23.79 -16.10
CA TYR A 173 6.30 -22.76 -15.75
C TYR A 173 7.31 -23.35 -14.79
N ARG A 174 8.59 -23.12 -15.07
CA ARG A 174 9.68 -23.51 -14.16
C ARG A 174 10.24 -22.29 -13.46
N VAL A 175 10.06 -22.25 -12.15
CA VAL A 175 10.65 -21.26 -11.27
C VAL A 175 11.96 -21.85 -10.76
N GLN A 176 13.06 -21.36 -11.33
CA GLN A 176 14.40 -21.76 -10.97
C GLN A 176 14.98 -20.79 -9.95
N ARG A 177 16.12 -21.16 -9.37
CA ARG A 177 16.89 -20.28 -8.49
C ARG A 177 17.14 -18.94 -9.19
N PRO A 178 16.90 -17.80 -8.51
CA PRO A 178 17.26 -16.50 -9.06
C PRO A 178 18.74 -16.48 -9.45
N GLY A 179 19.05 -16.04 -10.67
CA GLY A 179 20.43 -15.97 -11.15
C GLY A 179 21.31 -15.10 -10.25
N SER A 180 22.40 -15.69 -9.73
CA SER A 180 23.53 -15.08 -9.00
C SER A 180 23.33 -13.67 -8.39
N ALA A 181 22.86 -13.65 -7.15
CA ALA A 181 23.56 -13.11 -5.97
C ALA A 181 23.95 -11.61 -5.85
N LEU A 182 23.71 -10.73 -6.83
CA LEU A 182 23.88 -9.28 -6.58
C LEU A 182 22.71 -8.66 -5.81
N THR A 183 21.57 -9.33 -5.76
CA THR A 183 20.40 -8.92 -4.95
C THR A 183 20.51 -9.36 -3.49
N LEU A 184 21.26 -10.43 -3.18
CA LEU A 184 21.35 -10.99 -1.82
C LEU A 184 22.13 -10.11 -0.83
N GLU A 185 23.14 -9.36 -1.29
CA GLU A 185 23.89 -8.42 -0.45
C GLU A 185 23.07 -7.16 -0.09
N ASN A 186 21.99 -6.88 -0.82
CA ASN A 186 21.17 -5.68 -0.65
C ASN A 186 19.92 -5.91 0.22
N PHE A 187 19.67 -7.15 0.68
CA PHE A 187 18.54 -7.44 1.55
C PHE A 187 18.98 -7.47 3.02
N VAL A 188 18.41 -6.56 3.81
CA VAL A 188 18.51 -6.62 5.27
C VAL A 188 17.55 -7.72 5.76
N LYS A 189 18.05 -8.62 6.60
CA LYS A 189 17.22 -9.67 7.21
C LYS A 189 16.15 -9.02 8.10
N THR A 190 14.90 -9.43 7.94
CA THR A 190 13.76 -8.91 8.72
C THR A 190 13.71 -9.44 10.15
N ASP A 191 14.48 -10.49 10.45
CA ASP A 191 14.60 -11.10 11.79
C ASP A 191 15.54 -10.31 12.72
N GLY A 192 16.22 -9.27 12.21
CA GLY A 192 17.17 -8.45 12.96
C GLY A 192 18.47 -9.17 13.34
N SER A 193 18.75 -10.37 12.81
CA SER A 193 19.93 -11.15 13.18
C SER A 193 21.22 -10.66 12.55
N THR A 194 21.13 -9.92 11.44
CA THR A 194 22.28 -9.26 10.80
C THR A 194 22.27 -7.77 11.14
N PRO A 195 23.25 -7.26 11.91
CA PRO A 195 23.37 -5.83 12.16
C PRO A 195 23.67 -5.10 10.86
N MET A 196 23.01 -3.94 10.66
CA MET A 196 23.28 -3.07 9.52
C MET A 196 24.72 -2.56 9.63
N THR A 197 25.54 -2.84 8.62
CA THR A 197 26.98 -2.50 8.64
C THR A 197 27.30 -1.13 8.05
N ASP A 198 26.32 -0.44 7.46
CA ASP A 198 26.47 0.89 6.85
C ASP A 198 25.15 1.70 6.87
N HIS A 199 25.25 3.00 6.56
CA HIS A 199 24.13 3.94 6.51
C HIS A 199 23.17 3.64 5.35
N TRP A 200 21.86 3.77 5.60
CA TRP A 200 20.83 3.69 4.57
C TRP A 200 20.45 5.09 4.07
N ASP A 201 20.64 5.31 2.77
CA ASP A 201 20.21 6.51 2.05
C ASP A 201 18.89 6.20 1.32
N PHE A 202 17.75 6.69 1.84
CA PHE A 202 16.40 6.51 1.25
C PHE A 202 16.04 7.40 0.02
N GLY A 203 16.98 8.07 -0.67
CA GLY A 203 16.67 8.94 -1.83
C GLY A 203 15.92 10.26 -1.54
N THR A 204 16.06 11.25 -2.44
CA THR A 204 15.90 12.72 -2.33
C THR A 204 14.72 13.37 -1.56
N ASP A 205 13.73 12.62 -1.08
CA ASP A 205 12.55 13.12 -0.36
C ASP A 205 12.24 12.24 0.88
N TYR A 206 13.09 12.33 1.89
CA TYR A 206 13.20 11.37 3.00
C TYR A 206 12.26 11.66 4.18
N TYR A 207 11.27 10.80 4.40
CA TYR A 207 10.56 10.68 5.68
C TYR A 207 10.18 9.22 5.94
N ILE A 208 10.27 8.80 7.21
CA ILE A 208 9.71 7.52 7.66
C ILE A 208 8.22 7.76 7.89
N ASP A 209 7.37 7.34 6.94
CA ASP A 209 5.91 7.48 7.01
C ASP A 209 5.22 6.18 7.45
N ASN A 210 4.01 6.30 7.98
CA ASN A 210 3.11 5.18 8.26
C ASN A 210 3.69 4.09 9.20
N VAL A 211 4.52 4.51 10.17
CA VAL A 211 5.03 3.63 11.23
C VAL A 211 4.22 3.86 12.51
N ALA A 212 3.67 2.78 13.08
CA ALA A 212 2.82 2.86 14.27
C ALA A 212 3.61 3.25 15.54
N ASP A 213 4.87 2.80 15.65
CA ASP A 213 5.77 3.14 16.75
C ASP A 213 7.24 2.96 16.33
N MET A 214 8.13 3.80 16.87
CA MET A 214 9.58 3.75 16.66
C MET A 214 10.28 3.70 18.02
N SER A 215 10.83 2.55 18.36
CA SER A 215 11.64 2.36 19.57
C SER A 215 13.12 2.32 19.22
N LEU A 216 13.91 3.17 19.88
CA LEU A 216 15.36 3.25 19.70
C LEU A 216 16.06 2.73 20.96
N ALA A 217 16.98 1.78 20.79
CA ALA A 217 17.79 1.22 21.87
C ALA A 217 19.28 1.51 21.62
N GLY A 218 20.04 1.81 22.69
CA GLY A 218 21.49 2.01 22.61
C GLY A 218 21.93 3.32 21.92
N VAL A 219 21.08 4.33 21.85
CA VAL A 219 21.43 5.63 21.27
C VAL A 219 22.41 6.37 22.19
N THR A 220 23.65 6.52 21.74
CA THR A 220 24.70 7.31 22.44
C THR A 220 24.78 8.76 21.96
N ASP A 221 24.13 9.08 20.83
CA ASP A 221 24.22 10.40 20.19
C ASP A 221 22.97 11.25 20.47
N ARG A 222 23.19 12.50 20.90
CA ARG A 222 22.15 13.41 21.43
C ARG A 222 21.08 13.76 20.39
N THR A 223 21.45 13.76 19.11
CA THR A 223 20.69 14.37 18.01
C THR A 223 19.32 13.75 17.77
N VAL A 224 19.17 12.43 18.00
CA VAL A 224 17.89 11.73 17.76
C VAL A 224 16.89 11.94 18.90
N VAL A 225 17.37 12.03 20.15
CA VAL A 225 16.53 12.28 21.33
C VAL A 225 16.10 13.74 21.40
N THR A 226 16.99 14.68 21.04
CA THR A 226 16.66 16.10 20.92
C THR A 226 15.77 16.42 19.72
N GLY A 227 15.63 15.51 18.75
CA GLY A 227 14.76 15.68 17.58
C GLY A 227 13.27 15.50 17.86
N LEU A 228 12.90 14.91 19.01
CA LEU A 228 11.50 14.72 19.43
C LEU A 228 10.97 15.94 20.19
N LEU A 229 11.17 17.13 19.62
CA LEU A 229 10.61 18.38 20.15
C LEU A 229 9.10 18.39 19.91
N LYS A 230 8.29 18.26 20.96
CA LYS A 230 6.87 18.55 20.85
C LYS A 230 6.66 20.05 20.97
N ALA A 231 6.33 20.69 19.85
CA ALA A 231 5.92 22.08 19.79
C ALA A 231 4.40 22.21 19.95
N GLY A 232 3.96 23.24 20.65
CA GLY A 232 2.54 23.55 20.79
C GLY A 232 2.30 24.98 21.22
N SER A 233 1.03 25.36 21.31
CA SER A 233 0.61 26.65 21.87
C SER A 233 -0.56 26.47 22.82
N VAL A 234 -0.68 27.37 23.78
CA VAL A 234 -1.75 27.38 24.76
C VAL A 234 -2.22 28.81 25.04
N ALA A 235 -3.53 28.98 25.17
CA ALA A 235 -4.14 30.24 25.57
C ALA A 235 -4.16 30.34 27.10
N VAL A 236 -3.45 31.33 27.64
CA VAL A 236 -3.47 31.69 29.05
C VAL A 236 -4.54 32.77 29.26
N SER A 237 -5.48 32.53 30.15
CA SER A 237 -6.63 33.42 30.40
C SER A 237 -6.54 34.17 31.74
N SER A 238 -5.65 33.74 32.64
CA SER A 238 -5.48 34.33 33.97
C SER A 238 -4.07 34.10 34.52
N SER A 239 -3.76 34.72 35.67
CA SER A 239 -2.49 34.53 36.39
C SER A 239 -2.23 33.09 36.84
N ALA A 240 -3.26 32.24 36.89
CA ALA A 240 -3.12 30.82 37.22
C ALA A 240 -2.31 30.03 36.15
N GLY A 241 -2.13 30.59 34.96
CA GLY A 241 -1.47 29.91 33.85
C GLY A 241 -2.40 28.93 33.12
N ALA A 242 -1.83 28.18 32.20
CA ALA A 242 -2.51 27.11 31.47
C ALA A 242 -1.71 25.81 31.54
N GLN A 243 -2.41 24.68 31.64
CA GLN A 243 -1.76 23.38 31.82
C GLN A 243 -1.20 22.84 30.50
N VAL A 244 0.03 22.31 30.56
CA VAL A 244 0.70 21.57 29.50
C VAL A 244 1.20 20.26 30.09
N GLN A 245 0.80 19.14 29.52
CA GLN A 245 1.19 17.82 30.03
C GLN A 245 2.68 17.54 29.77
N LYS A 246 3.37 17.00 30.78
CA LYS A 246 4.75 16.55 30.64
C LYS A 246 4.84 15.33 29.71
N PRO A 247 5.83 15.26 28.79
CA PRO A 247 6.08 14.06 28.03
C PRO A 247 6.55 12.93 28.96
N SER A 248 6.20 11.69 28.61
CA SER A 248 6.76 10.51 29.28
C SER A 248 8.19 10.30 28.81
N CYS A 249 9.16 10.47 29.72
CA CYS A 249 10.57 10.30 29.41
C CYS A 249 11.09 8.89 29.76
N PRO A 250 12.02 8.33 28.97
CA PRO A 250 12.73 7.10 29.32
C PRO A 250 13.51 7.21 30.63
N THR A 251 13.86 6.06 31.23
CA THR A 251 14.67 5.98 32.45
C THR A 251 15.98 6.76 32.27
N GLY A 252 16.30 7.65 33.21
CA GLY A 252 17.51 8.48 33.18
C GLY A 252 17.33 9.87 32.53
N TYR A 253 16.13 10.18 32.06
CA TYR A 253 15.80 11.48 31.47
C TYR A 253 14.71 12.21 32.25
N THR A 254 14.77 13.53 32.28
CA THR A 254 13.77 14.42 32.86
C THR A 254 13.04 15.22 31.78
N PRO A 255 11.72 15.41 31.91
CA PRO A 255 10.99 16.25 30.98
C PRO A 255 11.36 17.72 31.19
N GLU A 256 11.62 18.42 30.10
CA GLU A 256 11.97 19.84 30.06
C GLU A 256 11.01 20.63 29.16
N ILE A 257 10.90 21.94 29.42
CA ILE A 257 10.03 22.86 28.69
C ILE A 257 10.68 24.23 28.51
N THR A 258 10.53 24.82 27.33
CA THR A 258 10.76 26.26 27.11
C THR A 258 9.50 26.92 26.58
N THR A 259 9.30 28.18 26.94
CA THR A 259 8.10 28.95 26.60
C THR A 259 8.48 30.25 25.90
N HIS A 260 7.68 30.66 24.92
CA HIS A 260 7.85 31.92 24.23
C HIS A 260 6.51 32.58 23.96
N PHE A 261 6.51 33.91 23.88
CA PHE A 261 5.30 34.67 23.61
C PHE A 261 4.90 34.59 22.14
N ILE A 262 3.64 34.23 21.86
CA ILE A 262 3.09 34.21 20.49
C ILE A 262 2.27 35.46 20.20
N GLY A 263 1.42 35.88 21.15
CA GLY A 263 0.57 37.03 20.92
C GLY A 263 -0.38 37.37 22.06
N LEU A 264 -0.95 38.56 21.98
CA LEU A 264 -1.95 39.04 22.93
C LEU A 264 -3.28 38.36 22.61
N GLY A 265 -3.77 37.57 23.57
CA GLY A 265 -5.03 36.83 23.45
C GLY A 265 -6.18 37.62 24.06
N GLY A 266 -7.32 37.67 23.37
CA GLY A 266 -8.59 38.21 23.87
C GLY A 266 -9.08 39.48 23.18
N ASN A 267 -10.29 39.92 23.53
CA ASN A 267 -11.01 41.03 22.89
C ASN A 267 -10.60 42.44 23.39
N SER A 268 -9.46 42.55 24.08
CA SER A 268 -9.02 43.83 24.66
C SER A 268 -8.13 44.58 23.68
N VAL A 269 -8.45 45.86 23.44
CA VAL A 269 -7.63 46.75 22.64
C VAL A 269 -6.59 47.40 23.54
N TYR A 270 -5.33 47.04 23.32
CA TYR A 270 -4.18 47.65 23.98
C TYR A 270 -3.64 48.78 23.12
N THR A 271 -3.46 49.96 23.71
CA THR A 271 -2.83 51.11 23.04
C THR A 271 -1.31 51.06 23.16
N GLU A 272 -0.80 50.44 24.23
CA GLU A 272 0.63 50.23 24.45
C GLU A 272 0.91 48.86 25.08
N VAL A 273 2.02 48.25 24.66
CA VAL A 273 2.51 46.96 25.15
C VAL A 273 3.99 47.13 25.47
N GLY A 274 4.37 46.80 26.70
CA GLY A 274 5.73 46.83 27.21
C GLY A 274 6.20 45.43 27.59
N ASN A 275 7.16 45.35 28.53
CA ASN A 275 7.84 44.14 28.98
C ASN A 275 6.93 42.90 28.97
N ILE A 276 7.38 41.85 28.28
CA ILE A 276 6.68 40.57 28.13
C ILE A 276 7.55 39.49 28.74
N ASP A 277 6.92 38.58 29.46
CA ASP A 277 7.60 37.46 30.11
C ASP A 277 6.69 36.22 30.04
N THR A 278 7.30 35.07 29.76
CA THR A 278 6.66 33.76 29.69
C THR A 278 7.52 32.76 30.42
N TRP A 279 6.91 31.97 31.31
CA TRP A 279 7.65 30.98 32.07
C TRP A 279 6.77 29.76 32.39
N PRO A 280 7.37 28.57 32.49
CA PRO A 280 6.72 27.39 33.05
C PRO A 280 6.84 27.36 34.59
N SER A 281 5.90 26.70 35.25
CA SER A 281 6.04 26.26 36.65
C SER A 281 5.61 24.80 36.79
N ASP A 282 6.29 24.04 37.65
CA ASP A 282 6.01 22.62 37.85
C ASP A 282 4.70 22.42 38.62
N SER A 283 3.83 21.56 38.12
CA SER A 283 2.55 21.17 38.72
C SER A 283 2.35 19.64 38.65
N GLY A 284 3.39 18.89 38.99
CA GLY A 284 3.36 17.42 39.05
C GLY A 284 3.44 16.78 37.66
N SER A 285 2.35 16.20 37.18
CA SER A 285 2.27 15.60 35.83
C SER A 285 2.15 16.63 34.70
N ASN A 286 1.95 17.90 35.04
CA ASN A 286 1.81 19.01 34.11
C ASN A 286 2.78 20.14 34.46
N TRP A 287 3.07 21.01 33.50
CA TRP A 287 3.54 22.37 33.74
C TRP A 287 2.37 23.34 33.67
N ASN A 288 2.39 24.37 34.50
CA ASN A 288 1.58 25.56 34.30
C ASN A 288 2.40 26.58 33.53
N VAL A 289 1.97 26.90 32.31
CA VAL A 289 2.59 27.92 31.47
C VAL A 289 1.94 29.26 31.75
N HIS A 290 2.76 30.26 32.06
CA HIS A 290 2.33 31.61 32.39
C HIS A 290 2.77 32.61 31.33
N VAL A 291 2.04 33.72 31.27
CA VAL A 291 2.43 34.92 30.56
C VAL A 291 2.11 36.12 31.42
N ARG A 292 2.97 37.13 31.38
CA ARG A 292 2.62 38.47 31.81
C ARG A 292 3.16 39.49 30.82
N PHE A 293 2.44 40.59 30.65
CA PHE A 293 2.96 41.75 29.96
C PHE A 293 2.45 43.04 30.59
N ALA A 294 3.25 44.10 30.51
CA ALA A 294 2.82 45.44 30.88
C ALA A 294 2.01 46.04 29.73
N GLY A 295 0.77 46.45 29.98
CA GLY A 295 -0.12 46.97 28.93
C GLY A 295 -0.99 48.13 29.39
N LEU A 296 -1.23 49.08 28.49
CA LEU A 296 -2.21 50.16 28.64
C LEU A 296 -3.46 49.80 27.83
N LEU A 297 -4.60 49.63 28.49
CA LEU A 297 -5.88 49.42 27.82
C LEU A 297 -6.41 50.74 27.26
N ASN A 298 -7.14 50.66 26.15
CA ASN A 298 -7.81 51.82 25.60
C ASN A 298 -8.77 52.44 26.63
N GLY A 299 -8.58 53.73 26.95
CA GLY A 299 -9.35 54.45 27.97
C GLY A 299 -8.76 54.43 29.38
N GLU A 300 -7.66 53.69 29.61
CA GLU A 300 -6.90 53.76 30.86
C GLU A 300 -5.75 54.78 30.76
N THR A 301 -5.31 55.31 31.90
CA THR A 301 -4.20 56.28 32.01
C THR A 301 -2.93 55.67 32.59
N GLU A 302 -2.98 54.44 33.08
CA GLU A 302 -1.86 53.77 33.77
C GLU A 302 -1.63 52.37 33.21
N ARG A 303 -0.35 52.00 33.04
CA ARG A 303 0.03 50.65 32.63
C ARG A 303 -0.17 49.67 33.77
N LYS A 304 -0.74 48.52 33.46
CA LYS A 304 -0.94 47.42 34.41
C LYS A 304 -0.33 46.12 33.89
N TRP A 305 -0.06 45.19 34.80
CA TRP A 305 0.32 43.83 34.42
C TRP A 305 -0.93 43.03 34.01
N HIS A 306 -0.87 42.45 32.83
CA HIS A 306 -1.91 41.58 32.27
C HIS A 306 -1.36 40.16 32.15
N TYR A 307 -2.19 39.17 32.47
CA TYR A 307 -1.80 37.75 32.54
C TYR A 307 -2.57 36.89 31.52
N LYS A 308 -2.83 37.44 30.34
CA LYS A 308 -3.59 36.76 29.29
C LYS A 308 -2.89 36.83 27.95
N GLY A 309 -2.82 35.73 27.22
CA GLY A 309 -2.00 35.68 26.01
C GLY A 309 -1.90 34.28 25.45
N ASN A 310 -1.43 34.19 24.21
CA ASN A 310 -1.05 32.93 23.61
C ASN A 310 0.44 32.71 23.85
N VAL A 311 0.78 31.56 24.43
CA VAL A 311 2.15 31.15 24.72
C VAL A 311 2.46 29.92 23.89
N GLY A 312 3.57 29.97 23.17
CA GLY A 312 4.16 28.81 22.50
C GLY A 312 5.07 28.08 23.46
N TYR A 313 5.13 26.76 23.34
CA TYR A 313 6.02 25.93 24.13
C TYR A 313 6.70 24.87 23.28
N LEU A 314 7.90 24.48 23.69
CA LEU A 314 8.60 23.29 23.21
C LEU A 314 8.86 22.40 24.41
N THR A 315 8.63 21.10 24.28
CA THR A 315 8.89 20.10 25.34
C THR A 315 9.78 18.99 24.80
N TRP A 316 10.72 18.52 25.62
CA TRP A 316 11.66 17.44 25.30
C TRP A 316 12.03 16.66 26.56
N CYS A 317 12.84 15.62 26.40
CA CYS A 317 13.46 14.88 27.50
C CYS A 317 14.96 15.18 27.51
N GLU A 318 15.49 15.66 28.63
CA GLU A 318 16.91 15.94 28.83
C GLU A 318 17.52 14.94 29.81
N PHE A 319 18.81 14.64 29.65
CA PHE A 319 19.50 13.73 30.57
C PHE A 319 19.80 14.45 31.88
N ALA A 320 19.46 13.83 33.01
CA ALA A 320 19.62 14.38 34.35
C ALA A 320 21.09 14.49 34.79
#